data_AF-A0A6B1CU61-F1
#
_entry.id   AF-A0A6B1CU61-F1
#
_cell.length_a   1.000
_cell.length_b   1.000
_cell.length_c   1.000
_cell.angle_alpha   90.00
_cell.angle_beta   90.00
_cell.angle_gamma   90.00
#
_symmetry.space_group_name_H-M   'P 1'
#
loop_
_entity.id
_entity.type
_entity.pdbx_description
1 polymer ?
#
loop_
_entity_poly.entity_id
_entity_poly.type
_entity_poly.pdbx_seq_one_letter_code
_entity_poly.pdbx_strand_id
1 'polypeptide(L)'
;MRIQLDISIPMRDGVRLYGALYRPDAGERFPVLLIRSPYSTQHPRYVEWARRFVAEGYAVLMQDSRGRYESEDEWRPYVDERDDGYDTQQWIGQQPWCDGSIGTFGVSYPGFTQILPAPLRSPFVKALVPIANQEDNYGHMRYNGILQLQNAMNFIWLGQRTNQNAPRDLIDWDQVYRRLPLLTALDDLGERPFYREIIRHPCFDEFWASYSMKGQYGEVETPAYFITGWYDNLLHEGFKCFKGWRQQARGREAREQSRLMVGPWTHTLIGSDDPFGDVDFGPAARVDMPQAHLRWYDQRLKGIDSGIDREAPVQLFVMGENVWRGEETWPLERTQYTRFFLHSGGQANSMHGDGRLSRQEPEDEPCDSYAYDPDDPVPTLGGQSMFIDNTGPKDRRPVEQRDDVLVYTTEPLAADVEVTGPVELMLHAASSAVETDFTATLVDVHPGGKAIHLCEGIVRTCFRDSYQAPSPIEPDQVYVYRIELWETSNLFRAGHCIRLEVSSSNFPRFDRNLNTGHPHGLDDEMQVAQQRIYHNRAHPSHLILPVIPRP
;
A
#
# COMPACT_ATOMS: atom_id res chain seq x y z
N MET A 1 12.54 -35.07 -0.03
CA MET A 1 12.82 -33.82 -0.75
C MET A 1 14.32 -33.70 -0.93
N ARG A 2 14.78 -33.23 -2.09
CA ARG A 2 16.19 -32.93 -2.36
C ARG A 2 16.41 -31.42 -2.35
N ILE A 3 17.54 -30.99 -1.79
CA ILE A 3 17.93 -29.58 -1.75
C ILE A 3 19.29 -29.45 -2.44
N GLN A 4 19.42 -28.44 -3.29
CA GLN A 4 20.69 -28.01 -3.85
C GLN A 4 20.87 -26.53 -3.53
N LEU A 5 21.93 -26.22 -2.79
CA LEU A 5 22.32 -24.85 -2.46
C LEU A 5 23.27 -24.31 -3.53
N ASP A 6 23.46 -22.99 -3.50
CA ASP A 6 24.44 -22.27 -4.31
C ASP A 6 24.28 -22.52 -5.82
N ILE A 7 23.04 -22.66 -6.29
CA ILE A 7 22.74 -22.73 -7.71
C ILE A 7 23.10 -21.38 -8.33
N SER A 8 24.12 -21.38 -9.18
CA SER A 8 24.55 -20.24 -9.96
C SER A 8 23.69 -20.10 -11.23
N ILE A 9 23.10 -18.93 -11.42
CA ILE A 9 22.22 -18.59 -12.54
C ILE A 9 22.86 -17.41 -13.29
N PRO A 10 23.39 -17.62 -14.50
CA PRO A 10 24.04 -16.55 -15.26
C PRO A 10 22.98 -15.62 -15.88
N MET A 11 23.13 -14.31 -15.64
CA MET A 11 22.35 -13.26 -16.29
C MET A 11 22.94 -12.89 -17.65
N ARG A 12 22.21 -12.14 -18.47
CA ARG A 12 22.64 -11.73 -19.83
C ARG A 12 23.95 -10.92 -19.87
N ASP A 13 24.28 -10.24 -18.78
CA ASP A 13 25.49 -9.42 -18.62
C ASP A 13 26.67 -10.21 -18.03
N GLY A 14 26.48 -11.50 -17.74
CA GLY A 14 27.51 -12.39 -17.20
C GLY A 14 27.58 -12.42 -15.66
N VAL A 15 26.82 -11.56 -14.97
CA VAL A 15 26.70 -11.62 -13.50
C VAL A 15 25.97 -12.89 -13.10
N ARG A 16 26.41 -13.52 -12.00
CA ARG A 16 25.75 -14.70 -11.43
C ARG A 16 24.90 -14.33 -10.23
N LEU A 17 23.63 -14.73 -10.31
CA LEU A 17 22.73 -14.73 -9.16
C LEU A 17 22.68 -16.13 -8.55
N TYR A 18 22.65 -16.21 -7.23
CA TYR A 18 22.69 -17.47 -6.51
C TYR A 18 21.33 -17.82 -5.88
N GLY A 19 21.06 -19.11 -5.80
CA GLY A 19 19.78 -19.62 -5.33
C GLY A 19 19.84 -20.98 -4.64
N ALA A 20 18.74 -21.33 -3.98
CA ALA A 20 18.49 -22.64 -3.40
C ALA A 20 17.32 -23.32 -4.13
N LEU A 21 17.55 -24.54 -4.63
CA LEU A 21 16.58 -25.36 -5.34
C LEU A 21 16.09 -26.51 -4.46
N TYR A 22 14.80 -26.53 -4.20
CA TYR A 22 14.09 -27.59 -3.49
C TYR A 22 13.29 -28.41 -4.49
N ARG A 23 13.38 -29.74 -4.44
CA ARG A 23 12.70 -30.65 -5.37
C ARG A 23 12.07 -31.87 -4.70
N PRO A 24 11.01 -32.45 -5.26
CA PRO A 24 10.50 -33.75 -4.85
C PRO A 24 11.56 -34.87 -5.03
N ASP A 25 11.43 -35.96 -4.28
CA ASP A 25 12.38 -37.10 -4.39
C ASP A 25 12.17 -37.97 -5.62
N ALA A 26 10.92 -38.04 -6.09
CA ALA A 26 10.48 -38.83 -7.22
C ALA A 26 9.98 -37.90 -8.33
N GLY A 27 10.15 -38.33 -9.58
CA GLY A 27 9.89 -37.51 -10.77
C GLY A 27 11.18 -36.94 -11.37
N GLU A 28 11.13 -36.68 -12.68
CA GLU A 28 12.25 -36.11 -13.44
C GLU A 28 12.05 -34.64 -13.75
N ARG A 29 10.81 -34.23 -14.05
CA ARG A 29 10.42 -32.87 -14.44
C ARG A 29 9.27 -32.39 -13.56
N PHE A 30 9.30 -31.13 -13.18
CA PHE A 30 8.33 -30.54 -12.26
C PHE A 30 7.90 -29.15 -12.72
N PRO A 31 6.66 -28.74 -12.41
CA PRO A 31 6.29 -27.33 -12.41
C PRO A 31 7.12 -26.61 -11.34
N VAL A 32 7.57 -25.40 -11.65
CA VAL A 32 8.53 -24.67 -10.80
C VAL A 32 7.87 -23.44 -10.19
N LEU A 33 8.01 -23.25 -8.87
CA LEU A 33 7.66 -22.01 -8.20
C LEU A 33 8.94 -21.20 -7.92
N LEU A 34 8.98 -19.98 -8.43
CA LEU A 34 10.10 -19.06 -8.30
C LEU A 34 9.78 -17.95 -7.31
N ILE A 35 10.72 -17.68 -6.41
CA ILE A 35 10.77 -16.46 -5.62
C ILE A 35 12.13 -15.78 -5.81
N ARG A 36 12.10 -14.48 -6.12
CA ARG A 36 13.27 -13.61 -6.16
C ARG A 36 13.16 -12.61 -5.03
N SER A 37 14.15 -12.56 -4.14
CA SER A 37 14.06 -11.78 -2.90
C SER A 37 15.40 -11.16 -2.49
N PRO A 38 15.38 -9.95 -1.91
CA PRO A 38 16.56 -9.38 -1.26
C PRO A 38 16.66 -9.77 0.23
N TYR A 39 15.88 -10.75 0.71
CA TYR A 39 15.74 -11.11 2.13
C TYR A 39 16.35 -12.46 2.53
N SER A 40 17.25 -13.01 1.71
CA SER A 40 17.87 -14.33 1.84
C SER A 40 17.00 -15.46 1.31
N THR A 41 17.60 -16.34 0.52
CA THR A 41 17.09 -17.68 0.18
C THR A 41 16.84 -18.58 1.39
N GLN A 42 17.27 -18.19 2.57
CA GLN A 42 17.06 -18.91 3.83
C GLN A 42 15.95 -18.31 4.70
N HIS A 43 15.19 -17.33 4.19
CA HIS A 43 14.13 -16.69 4.95
C HIS A 43 13.11 -17.73 5.49
N PRO A 44 12.90 -17.84 6.83
CA PRO A 44 12.17 -18.95 7.43
C PRO A 44 10.75 -19.17 6.88
N ARG A 45 10.03 -18.08 6.60
CA ARG A 45 8.69 -18.11 5.97
C ARG A 45 8.72 -18.88 4.65
N TYR A 46 9.66 -18.57 3.77
CA TYR A 46 9.70 -19.15 2.43
C TYR A 46 10.26 -20.58 2.44
N VAL A 47 11.15 -20.91 3.37
CA VAL A 47 11.57 -22.30 3.62
C VAL A 47 10.39 -23.16 4.06
N GLU A 48 9.50 -22.65 4.91
CA GLU A 48 8.28 -23.35 5.30
C GLU A 48 7.32 -23.52 4.10
N TRP A 49 7.09 -22.47 3.31
CA TRP A 49 6.24 -22.53 2.11
C TRP A 49 6.79 -23.54 1.08
N ALA A 50 8.10 -23.54 0.85
CA ALA A 50 8.74 -24.45 -0.08
C ALA A 50 8.57 -25.92 0.32
N ARG A 51 8.63 -26.25 1.62
CA ARG A 51 8.36 -27.62 2.09
C ARG A 51 6.95 -28.07 1.71
N ARG A 52 5.95 -27.18 1.86
CA ARG A 52 4.56 -27.47 1.50
C ARG A 52 4.38 -27.60 -0.01
N PHE A 53 4.97 -26.70 -0.80
CA PHE A 53 4.91 -26.77 -2.26
C PHE A 53 5.60 -28.03 -2.81
N VAL A 54 6.75 -28.42 -2.26
CA VAL A 54 7.47 -29.62 -2.67
C VAL A 54 6.70 -30.90 -2.28
N ALA A 55 6.01 -30.90 -1.14
CA ALA A 55 5.14 -32.01 -0.77
C ALA A 55 4.02 -32.24 -1.80
N GLU A 56 3.55 -31.17 -2.44
CA GLU A 56 2.58 -31.21 -3.53
C GLU A 56 3.20 -31.35 -4.93
N GLY A 57 4.48 -31.73 -5.03
CA GLY A 57 5.11 -32.05 -6.32
C GLY A 57 5.61 -30.87 -7.15
N TYR A 58 5.76 -29.69 -6.56
CA TYR A 58 6.44 -28.55 -7.20
C TYR A 58 7.95 -28.58 -6.92
N ALA A 59 8.76 -28.14 -7.89
CA ALA A 59 10.10 -27.65 -7.58
C ALA A 59 10.00 -26.19 -7.11
N VAL A 60 10.87 -25.77 -6.18
CA VAL A 60 10.91 -24.38 -5.71
C VAL A 60 12.33 -23.85 -5.84
N LEU A 61 12.49 -22.77 -6.61
CA LEU A 61 13.75 -22.03 -6.70
C LEU A 61 13.62 -20.71 -5.94
N MET A 62 14.43 -20.56 -4.91
CA MET A 62 14.61 -19.28 -4.22
C MET A 62 15.90 -18.65 -4.74
N GLN A 63 15.85 -17.39 -5.14
CA GLN A 63 17.01 -16.66 -5.64
C GLN A 63 17.22 -15.37 -4.86
N ASP A 64 18.46 -15.10 -4.48
CA ASP A 64 18.86 -13.80 -3.94
C ASP A 64 18.97 -12.78 -5.08
N SER A 65 18.33 -11.61 -4.92
CA SER A 65 18.44 -10.51 -5.88
C SER A 65 19.90 -10.08 -6.10
N ARG A 66 20.20 -9.43 -7.22
CA ARG A 66 21.53 -8.89 -7.54
C ARG A 66 22.14 -8.09 -6.39
N GLY A 67 23.41 -8.35 -6.09
CA GLY A 67 24.17 -7.74 -4.99
C GLY A 67 23.73 -8.12 -3.57
N ARG A 68 22.79 -9.06 -3.43
CA ARG A 68 22.30 -9.55 -2.13
C ARG A 68 22.91 -10.90 -1.79
N TYR A 69 23.34 -11.04 -0.53
CA TYR A 69 23.91 -12.28 0.00
C TYR A 69 25.01 -12.84 -0.92
N GLU A 70 24.79 -14.03 -1.49
CA GLU A 70 25.76 -14.70 -2.36
C GLU A 70 25.70 -14.21 -3.82
N SER A 71 24.65 -13.48 -4.22
CA SER A 71 24.53 -12.91 -5.56
C SER A 71 25.56 -11.81 -5.81
N GLU A 72 26.21 -11.91 -6.97
CA GLU A 72 27.28 -11.00 -7.40
C GLU A 72 26.74 -9.56 -7.63
N ASP A 73 27.67 -8.61 -7.81
CA ASP A 73 27.45 -7.19 -8.14
C ASP A 73 26.95 -6.31 -6.96
N GLU A 74 26.51 -5.08 -7.26
CA GLU A 74 25.96 -4.10 -6.33
C GLU A 74 24.43 -4.15 -6.30
N TRP A 75 23.86 -4.02 -5.09
CA TRP A 75 22.41 -3.95 -4.93
C TRP A 75 21.88 -2.55 -5.19
N ARG A 76 21.11 -2.42 -6.28
CA ARG A 76 20.32 -1.22 -6.61
C ARG A 76 18.85 -1.60 -6.50
N PRO A 77 18.14 -1.21 -5.42
CA PRO A 77 16.77 -1.64 -5.18
C PRO A 77 15.90 -1.46 -6.43
N TYR A 78 15.26 -2.55 -6.85
CA TYR A 78 14.27 -2.63 -7.94
C TYR A 78 14.77 -2.45 -9.37
N VAL A 79 15.91 -1.79 -9.59
CA VAL A 79 16.42 -1.42 -10.91
C VAL A 79 16.64 -2.65 -11.80
N ASP A 80 17.30 -3.67 -11.28
CA ASP A 80 17.72 -4.84 -12.06
C ASP A 80 16.66 -5.95 -12.12
N GLU A 81 15.58 -5.82 -11.34
CA GLU A 81 14.64 -6.91 -11.08
C GLU A 81 13.82 -7.33 -12.30
N ARG A 82 13.62 -6.42 -13.25
CA ARG A 82 12.92 -6.69 -14.51
C ARG A 82 13.72 -7.66 -15.38
N ASP A 83 14.96 -7.33 -15.68
CA ASP A 83 15.78 -8.10 -16.61
C ASP A 83 16.30 -9.38 -15.97
N ASP A 84 16.80 -9.30 -14.73
CA ASP A 84 17.25 -10.47 -13.98
C ASP A 84 16.10 -11.46 -13.72
N GLY A 85 14.89 -10.94 -13.49
CA GLY A 85 13.68 -11.73 -13.35
C GLY A 85 13.37 -12.53 -14.61
N TYR A 86 13.42 -11.88 -15.77
CA TYR A 86 13.19 -12.54 -17.06
C TYR A 86 14.29 -13.56 -17.39
N ASP A 87 15.56 -13.22 -17.20
CA ASP A 87 16.69 -14.12 -17.48
C ASP A 87 16.62 -15.38 -16.61
N THR A 88 16.26 -15.21 -15.34
CA THR A 88 16.03 -16.33 -14.42
C THR A 88 14.89 -17.23 -14.90
N GLN A 89 13.78 -16.66 -15.37
CA GLN A 89 12.66 -17.44 -15.92
C GLN A 89 13.07 -18.23 -17.17
N GLN A 90 13.86 -17.62 -18.08
CA GLN A 90 14.39 -18.32 -19.25
C GLN A 90 15.32 -19.46 -18.86
N TRP A 91 16.22 -19.21 -17.91
CA TRP A 91 17.17 -20.21 -17.43
C TRP A 91 16.46 -21.42 -16.82
N ILE A 92 15.47 -21.19 -15.94
CA ILE A 92 14.65 -22.26 -15.33
C ILE A 92 13.94 -23.08 -16.42
N GLY A 93 13.31 -22.42 -17.38
CA GLY A 93 12.54 -23.08 -18.44
C GLY A 93 13.36 -24.03 -19.32
N GLN A 94 14.68 -23.85 -19.35
CA GLN A 94 15.63 -24.68 -20.11
C GLN A 94 16.25 -25.82 -19.28
N GLN A 95 15.97 -25.87 -17.97
CA GLN A 95 16.55 -26.90 -17.11
C GLN A 95 15.88 -28.27 -17.35
N PRO A 96 16.65 -29.38 -17.29
CA PRO A 96 16.11 -30.72 -17.53
C PRO A 96 15.07 -31.15 -16.48
N TRP A 97 15.02 -30.46 -15.32
CA TRP A 97 14.08 -30.73 -14.24
C TRP A 97 12.83 -29.83 -14.27
N CYS A 98 12.75 -28.86 -15.18
CA CYS A 98 11.56 -28.02 -15.38
C CYS A 98 10.65 -28.67 -16.41
N ASP A 99 9.34 -28.74 -16.15
CA ASP A 99 8.35 -29.25 -17.11
C ASP A 99 7.96 -28.22 -18.20
N GLY A 100 8.43 -26.98 -18.07
CA GLY A 100 8.12 -25.86 -18.95
C GLY A 100 7.11 -24.88 -18.36
N SER A 101 6.68 -25.08 -17.11
CA SER A 101 5.74 -24.20 -16.41
C SER A 101 6.36 -23.60 -15.13
N ILE A 102 6.23 -22.28 -15.01
CA ILE A 102 6.72 -21.49 -13.87
C ILE A 102 5.55 -20.72 -13.26
N GLY A 103 5.45 -20.78 -11.95
CA GLY A 103 4.65 -19.89 -11.12
C GLY A 103 5.58 -19.00 -10.30
N THR A 104 5.15 -17.79 -9.95
CA THR A 104 5.93 -16.90 -9.09
C THR A 104 5.16 -16.53 -7.83
N PHE A 105 5.85 -16.37 -6.70
CA PHE A 105 5.23 -16.03 -5.41
C PHE A 105 6.13 -15.13 -4.56
N GLY A 106 5.54 -14.49 -3.54
CA GLY A 106 6.27 -13.71 -2.57
C GLY A 106 5.50 -12.48 -2.07
N VAL A 107 5.91 -11.97 -0.92
CA VAL A 107 5.30 -10.83 -0.22
C VAL A 107 6.21 -9.61 -0.28
N SER A 108 5.64 -8.41 -0.47
CA SER A 108 6.33 -7.12 -0.45
C SER A 108 7.26 -6.96 -1.66
N TYR A 109 8.57 -6.76 -1.47
CA TYR A 109 9.54 -6.68 -2.56
C TYR A 109 9.48 -7.92 -3.49
N PRO A 110 9.46 -9.17 -2.99
CA PRO A 110 9.12 -10.36 -3.77
C PRO A 110 7.76 -10.37 -4.47
N GLY A 111 6.80 -9.53 -4.06
CA GLY A 111 5.57 -9.30 -4.82
C GLY A 111 5.86 -8.49 -6.09
N PHE A 112 6.72 -7.47 -6.00
CA PHE A 112 7.08 -6.61 -7.12
C PHE A 112 8.05 -7.28 -8.12
N THR A 113 8.97 -8.13 -7.66
CA THR A 113 9.87 -8.91 -8.55
C THR A 113 9.14 -9.86 -9.50
N GLN A 114 7.85 -10.11 -9.25
CA GLN A 114 6.96 -10.87 -10.14
C GLN A 114 6.38 -10.00 -11.25
N ILE A 115 5.94 -8.78 -10.89
CA ILE A 115 5.23 -7.86 -11.76
C ILE A 115 6.16 -7.25 -12.81
N LEU A 116 7.36 -6.82 -12.39
CA LEU A 116 8.33 -6.16 -13.26
C LEU A 116 8.71 -6.93 -14.54
N PRO A 117 9.01 -8.25 -14.50
CA PRO A 117 9.32 -9.03 -15.70
C PRO A 117 8.09 -9.46 -16.50
N ALA A 118 6.87 -9.33 -15.98
CA ALA A 118 5.67 -9.84 -16.66
C ALA A 118 5.45 -9.29 -18.10
N PRO A 119 5.72 -8.00 -18.39
CA PRO A 119 5.67 -7.45 -19.76
C PRO A 119 6.64 -8.09 -20.75
N LEU A 120 7.71 -8.72 -20.27
CA LEU A 120 8.70 -9.39 -21.12
C LEU A 120 8.22 -10.76 -21.61
N ARG A 121 7.06 -11.23 -21.12
CA ARG A 121 6.33 -12.40 -21.65
C ARG A 121 7.20 -13.65 -21.77
N SER A 122 7.84 -14.05 -20.68
CA SER A 122 8.51 -15.34 -20.64
C SER A 122 7.50 -16.45 -21.00
N PRO A 123 7.79 -17.32 -22.00
CA PRO A 123 6.87 -18.36 -22.42
C PRO A 123 6.69 -19.43 -21.34
N PHE A 124 7.55 -19.46 -20.32
CA PHE A 124 7.52 -20.42 -19.23
C PHE A 124 6.61 -19.98 -18.07
N VAL A 125 6.37 -18.68 -17.87
CA VAL A 125 5.57 -18.19 -16.74
C VAL A 125 4.08 -18.30 -17.03
N LYS A 126 3.37 -19.08 -16.21
CA LYS A 126 1.95 -19.39 -16.39
C LYS A 126 1.04 -18.71 -15.37
N ALA A 127 1.57 -18.35 -14.20
CA ALA A 127 0.76 -17.69 -13.17
C ALA A 127 1.59 -16.94 -12.13
N LEU A 128 1.12 -15.78 -11.66
CA LEU A 128 1.77 -15.00 -10.59
C LEU A 128 0.88 -14.97 -9.33
N VAL A 129 1.51 -14.86 -8.15
CA VAL A 129 0.82 -14.56 -6.87
C VAL A 129 1.57 -13.42 -6.17
N PRO A 130 1.42 -12.18 -6.66
CA PRO A 130 2.00 -10.99 -6.03
C PRO A 130 1.24 -10.60 -4.76
N ILE A 131 1.92 -10.59 -3.61
CA ILE A 131 1.34 -10.21 -2.32
C ILE A 131 1.94 -8.91 -1.84
N ALA A 132 1.11 -7.94 -1.40
CA ALA A 132 1.52 -6.58 -1.05
C ALA A 132 2.50 -6.03 -2.10
N ASN A 133 2.09 -6.06 -3.36
CA ASN A 133 2.91 -5.61 -4.48
C ASN A 133 2.68 -4.14 -4.78
N GLN A 134 3.43 -3.64 -5.76
CA GLN A 134 3.29 -2.28 -6.23
C GLN A 134 3.25 -2.18 -7.76
N GLU A 135 2.69 -1.08 -8.32
CA GLU A 135 2.81 -0.74 -9.74
C GLU A 135 4.18 -0.11 -10.02
N ASP A 136 4.61 0.78 -9.12
CA ASP A 136 5.92 1.42 -9.17
C ASP A 136 6.44 1.76 -7.76
N ASN A 137 7.70 2.20 -7.66
CA ASN A 137 8.23 2.65 -6.37
C ASN A 137 7.87 4.09 -6.02
N TYR A 138 7.37 4.89 -6.97
CA TYR A 138 6.93 6.24 -6.62
C TYR A 138 5.72 6.14 -5.70
N GLY A 139 4.70 5.35 -6.03
CA GLY A 139 3.55 5.11 -5.15
C GLY A 139 3.94 4.46 -3.81
N HIS A 140 4.94 3.57 -3.81
CA HIS A 140 5.43 2.94 -2.59
C HIS A 140 6.18 3.92 -1.66
N MET A 141 7.02 4.80 -2.22
CA MET A 141 7.80 5.76 -1.42
C MET A 141 7.06 7.08 -1.22
N ARG A 142 6.10 7.39 -2.08
CA ARG A 142 5.39 8.67 -2.15
C ARG A 142 3.89 8.47 -2.35
N TYR A 143 3.14 8.62 -1.27
CA TYR A 143 1.68 8.60 -1.26
C TYR A 143 1.16 9.88 -1.92
N ASN A 144 0.56 9.79 -3.11
CA ASN A 144 0.09 10.96 -3.87
C ASN A 144 1.16 12.07 -4.06
N GLY A 145 2.44 11.68 -4.14
CA GLY A 145 3.60 12.59 -4.25
C GLY A 145 4.28 12.94 -2.92
N ILE A 146 3.64 12.67 -1.78
CA ILE A 146 4.14 12.99 -0.43
C ILE A 146 5.01 11.85 0.09
N LEU A 147 6.18 12.16 0.65
CA LEU A 147 7.11 11.13 1.14
C LEU A 147 6.48 10.32 2.27
N GLN A 148 6.39 9.00 2.09
CA GLN A 148 6.09 8.07 3.17
C GLN A 148 7.34 7.94 4.05
N LEU A 149 7.59 8.92 4.92
CA LEU A 149 8.83 9.10 5.68
C LEU A 149 9.23 7.85 6.46
N GLN A 150 8.31 7.27 7.23
CA GLN A 150 8.52 6.01 7.93
C GLN A 150 9.00 4.91 6.96
N ASN A 151 8.35 4.77 5.81
CA ASN A 151 8.69 3.75 4.83
C ASN A 151 10.07 3.98 4.21
N ALA A 152 10.35 5.21 3.77
CA ALA A 152 11.63 5.56 3.16
C ALA A 152 12.80 5.34 4.12
N MET A 153 12.66 5.72 5.39
CA MET A 153 13.71 5.53 6.39
C MET A 153 13.90 4.07 6.80
N ASN A 154 12.90 3.20 6.61
CA ASN A 154 13.04 1.76 6.89
C ASN A 154 14.05 1.06 6.01
N PHE A 155 14.43 1.64 4.87
CA PHE A 155 15.53 1.14 4.06
C PHE A 155 16.87 1.16 4.80
N ILE A 156 16.98 1.82 5.97
CA ILE A 156 18.12 1.64 6.86
C ILE A 156 18.34 0.17 7.22
N TRP A 157 17.29 -0.65 7.30
CA TRP A 157 17.39 -2.07 7.64
C TRP A 157 17.83 -2.95 6.47
N LEU A 158 17.77 -2.42 5.24
CA LEU A 158 18.27 -3.10 4.05
C LEU A 158 19.68 -2.59 3.76
N GLY A 159 20.69 -3.20 4.40
CA GLY A 159 22.10 -2.91 4.10
C GLY A 159 22.45 -3.27 2.66
N GLN A 160 23.67 -2.97 2.18
CA GLN A 160 24.03 -3.26 0.78
C GLN A 160 23.98 -4.76 0.45
N ARG A 161 24.60 -5.61 1.29
CA ARG A 161 24.62 -7.08 1.06
C ARG A 161 23.60 -7.89 1.85
N THR A 162 23.33 -7.53 3.10
CA THR A 162 22.46 -8.29 4.00
C THR A 162 21.47 -7.39 4.73
N ASN A 163 20.40 -7.97 5.26
CA ASN A 163 19.50 -7.27 6.17
C ASN A 163 20.19 -7.00 7.51
N GLN A 164 19.91 -5.84 8.09
CA GLN A 164 20.34 -5.44 9.43
C GLN A 164 19.24 -5.82 10.42
N ASN A 165 19.62 -6.50 11.50
CA ASN A 165 18.69 -6.99 12.53
C ASN A 165 18.94 -6.33 13.89
N ALA A 166 19.50 -5.11 13.92
CA ALA A 166 19.68 -4.42 15.18
C ALA A 166 18.30 -4.10 15.80
N PRO A 167 18.15 -4.20 17.13
CA PRO A 167 16.87 -3.90 17.77
C PRO A 167 16.43 -2.46 17.49
N ARG A 168 15.19 -2.30 17.01
CA ARG A 168 14.64 -1.01 16.59
C ARG A 168 14.49 -0.04 17.77
N ASP A 169 14.25 -0.56 18.96
CA ASP A 169 14.08 0.15 20.24
C ASP A 169 15.37 0.79 20.78
N LEU A 170 16.54 0.46 20.22
CA LEU A 170 17.80 1.13 20.55
C LEU A 170 18.02 2.45 19.81
N ILE A 171 17.14 2.79 18.86
CA ILE A 171 17.22 4.02 18.07
C ILE A 171 16.11 4.96 18.54
N ASP A 172 16.46 6.21 18.84
CA ASP A 172 15.48 7.28 19.07
C ASP A 172 14.86 7.70 17.73
N TRP A 173 13.82 6.98 17.33
CA TRP A 173 13.16 7.21 16.06
C TRP A 173 12.45 8.56 15.99
N ASP A 174 11.96 9.11 17.10
CA ASP A 174 11.35 10.44 17.10
C ASP A 174 12.41 11.50 16.73
N GLN A 175 13.61 11.42 17.33
CA GLN A 175 14.72 12.29 16.96
C GLN A 175 15.12 12.12 15.49
N VAL A 176 15.19 10.88 14.99
CA VAL A 176 15.56 10.60 13.59
C VAL A 176 14.53 11.17 12.61
N TYR A 177 13.24 10.96 12.86
CA TYR A 177 12.17 11.46 12.00
C TYR A 177 12.11 12.99 11.98
N ARG A 178 12.44 13.65 13.10
CA ARG A 178 12.39 15.12 13.22
C ARG A 178 13.61 15.83 12.64
N ARG A 179 14.72 15.12 12.38
CA ARG A 179 15.97 15.73 11.91
C ARG A 179 15.82 16.35 10.52
N LEU A 180 16.25 17.60 10.38
CA LEU A 180 16.33 18.32 9.11
C LEU A 180 17.77 18.75 8.80
N PRO A 181 18.14 18.90 7.52
CA PRO A 181 17.36 18.48 6.34
C PRO A 181 17.21 16.95 6.27
N LEU A 182 16.09 16.46 5.75
CA LEU A 182 15.81 15.01 5.68
C LEU A 182 16.90 14.25 4.91
N LEU A 183 17.57 14.88 3.94
CA LEU A 183 18.65 14.27 3.17
C LEU A 183 19.76 13.66 4.05
N THR A 184 20.06 14.25 5.20
CA THR A 184 21.12 13.82 6.12
C THR A 184 20.56 13.15 7.39
N ALA A 185 19.25 12.91 7.44
CA ALA A 185 18.58 12.45 8.66
C ALA A 185 19.07 11.08 9.16
N LEU A 186 19.61 10.24 8.27
CA LEU A 186 20.11 8.91 8.58
C LEU A 186 21.65 8.82 8.71
N ASP A 187 22.38 9.93 8.55
CA ASP A 187 23.86 9.88 8.42
C ASP A 187 24.55 9.30 9.66
N ASP A 188 23.97 9.48 10.86
CA ASP A 188 24.50 8.89 12.11
C ASP A 188 24.21 7.38 12.25
N LEU A 189 23.19 6.87 11.56
CA LEU A 189 22.81 5.45 11.59
C LEU A 189 23.53 4.64 10.50
N GLY A 190 23.78 5.26 9.35
CA GLY A 190 24.57 4.68 8.29
C GLY A 190 24.18 5.18 6.90
N GLU A 191 25.13 5.07 5.97
CA GLU A 191 24.94 5.52 4.59
C GLU A 191 23.89 4.65 3.86
N ARG A 192 22.87 5.31 3.29
CA ARG A 192 21.84 4.67 2.46
C ARG A 192 21.65 5.45 1.17
N PRO A 193 22.37 5.11 0.09
CA PRO A 193 22.28 5.84 -1.18
C PRO A 193 20.86 5.92 -1.72
N PHE A 194 20.11 4.81 -1.69
CA PHE A 194 18.73 4.76 -2.16
C PHE A 194 17.79 5.72 -1.39
N TYR A 195 17.97 5.87 -0.07
CA TYR A 195 17.23 6.87 0.70
C TYR A 195 17.49 8.30 0.19
N ARG A 196 18.75 8.63 -0.11
CA ARG A 196 19.12 9.95 -0.64
C ARG A 196 18.51 10.18 -2.03
N GLU A 197 18.44 9.15 -2.86
CA GLU A 197 17.75 9.24 -4.17
C GLU A 197 16.23 9.48 -3.98
N ILE A 198 15.57 8.80 -3.05
CA ILE A 198 14.16 9.06 -2.72
C ILE A 198 13.93 10.54 -2.36
N ILE A 199 14.83 11.13 -1.56
CA ILE A 199 14.75 12.56 -1.18
C ILE A 199 15.01 13.48 -2.38
N ARG A 200 16.01 13.18 -3.21
CA ARG A 200 16.40 13.99 -4.37
C ARG A 200 15.38 13.98 -5.51
N HIS A 201 14.53 12.97 -5.57
CA HIS A 201 13.52 12.79 -6.61
C HIS A 201 12.09 12.96 -6.05
N PRO A 202 11.65 14.19 -5.70
CA PRO A 202 10.32 14.44 -5.14
C PRO A 202 9.18 14.28 -6.15
N CYS A 203 9.45 14.53 -7.43
CA CYS A 203 8.48 14.44 -8.52
C CYS A 203 8.57 13.08 -9.21
N PHE A 204 7.51 12.67 -9.92
CA PHE A 204 7.54 11.47 -10.78
C PHE A 204 8.31 11.74 -12.07
N ASP A 205 9.64 11.64 -11.99
CA ASP A 205 10.59 11.86 -13.09
C ASP A 205 11.14 10.55 -13.69
N GLU A 206 12.19 10.65 -14.51
CA GLU A 206 12.80 9.51 -15.21
C GLU A 206 13.36 8.45 -14.25
N PHE A 207 13.85 8.85 -13.07
CA PHE A 207 14.35 7.92 -12.06
C PHE A 207 13.25 6.92 -11.69
N TRP A 208 12.06 7.40 -11.35
CA TRP A 208 10.92 6.56 -10.99
C TRP A 208 10.33 5.80 -12.19
N ALA A 209 10.28 6.43 -13.35
CA ALA A 209 9.74 5.81 -14.56
C ALA A 209 10.58 4.62 -15.05
N SER A 210 11.89 4.64 -14.79
CA SER A 210 12.84 3.64 -15.32
C SER A 210 12.57 2.19 -14.87
N TYR A 211 11.93 1.99 -13.72
CA TYR A 211 11.58 0.67 -13.17
C TYR A 211 10.09 0.61 -12.76
N SER A 212 9.22 1.19 -13.58
CA SER A 212 7.77 1.23 -13.36
C SER A 212 7.00 0.28 -14.29
N MET A 213 5.94 -0.34 -13.77
CA MET A 213 4.97 -1.10 -14.56
C MET A 213 3.93 -0.19 -15.25
N LYS A 214 3.81 1.06 -14.81
CA LYS A 214 2.83 2.02 -15.29
C LYS A 214 2.91 2.16 -16.81
N GLY A 215 1.75 1.98 -17.47
CA GLY A 215 1.63 2.07 -18.93
C GLY A 215 2.10 0.83 -19.71
N GLN A 216 2.59 -0.22 -19.05
CA GLN A 216 3.06 -1.43 -19.74
C GLN A 216 2.08 -2.60 -19.68
N TYR A 217 0.90 -2.42 -19.08
CA TYR A 217 -0.08 -3.51 -18.89
C TYR A 217 -0.45 -4.19 -20.21
N GLY A 218 -0.50 -3.43 -21.30
CA GLY A 218 -0.75 -3.92 -22.67
C GLY A 218 0.25 -4.93 -23.22
N GLU A 219 1.34 -5.21 -22.51
CA GLU A 219 2.29 -6.28 -22.86
C GLU A 219 2.11 -7.56 -22.04
N VAL A 220 1.25 -7.54 -21.01
CA VAL A 220 1.10 -8.68 -20.09
C VAL A 220 0.15 -9.74 -20.66
N GLU A 221 0.56 -11.01 -20.62
CA GLU A 221 -0.26 -12.15 -21.07
C GLU A 221 -0.68 -13.11 -19.94
N THR A 222 0.04 -13.10 -18.82
CA THR A 222 -0.09 -14.08 -17.74
C THR A 222 -1.06 -13.62 -16.64
N PRO A 223 -1.98 -14.49 -16.16
CA PRO A 223 -2.88 -14.16 -15.05
C PRO A 223 -2.15 -14.06 -13.70
N ALA A 224 -2.66 -13.19 -12.83
CA ALA A 224 -2.10 -12.96 -11.49
C ALA A 224 -3.19 -13.06 -10.40
N TYR A 225 -2.81 -13.59 -9.24
CA TYR A 225 -3.62 -13.54 -8.03
C TYR A 225 -3.03 -12.52 -7.04
N PHE A 226 -3.57 -11.32 -7.06
CA PHE A 226 -3.17 -10.22 -6.19
C PHE A 226 -3.71 -10.43 -4.78
N ILE A 227 -2.86 -10.25 -3.76
CA ILE A 227 -3.26 -10.37 -2.35
C ILE A 227 -2.72 -9.16 -1.57
N THR A 228 -3.56 -8.49 -0.78
CA THR A 228 -3.15 -7.38 0.09
C THR A 228 -4.08 -7.29 1.32
N GLY A 229 -3.92 -6.29 2.17
CA GLY A 229 -4.76 -6.05 3.34
C GLY A 229 -5.22 -4.60 3.46
N TRP A 230 -6.38 -4.37 4.10
CA TRP A 230 -6.95 -3.02 4.25
C TRP A 230 -6.04 -2.03 4.98
N TYR A 231 -5.11 -2.52 5.81
CA TYR A 231 -4.11 -1.72 6.53
C TYR A 231 -2.68 -1.95 6.00
N ASP A 232 -2.54 -2.45 4.78
CA ASP A 232 -1.27 -2.60 4.08
C ASP A 232 -0.86 -1.30 3.40
N ASN A 233 0.40 -0.88 3.55
CA ASN A 233 0.90 0.37 2.98
C ASN A 233 1.01 0.34 1.44
N LEU A 234 0.78 -0.82 0.83
CA LEU A 234 0.78 -1.08 -0.61
C LEU A 234 -0.61 -1.42 -1.16
N LEU A 235 -1.66 -1.29 -0.35
CA LEU A 235 -3.06 -1.59 -0.71
C LEU A 235 -3.45 -1.04 -2.08
N HIS A 236 -3.29 0.27 -2.23
CA HIS A 236 -3.73 0.98 -3.43
C HIS A 236 -2.94 0.58 -4.67
N GLU A 237 -1.65 0.28 -4.51
CA GLU A 237 -0.82 -0.19 -5.60
C GLU A 237 -1.23 -1.59 -6.09
N GLY A 238 -1.59 -2.48 -5.16
CA GLY A 238 -2.20 -3.77 -5.49
C GLY A 238 -3.48 -3.62 -6.33
N PHE A 239 -4.35 -2.67 -5.95
CA PHE A 239 -5.55 -2.35 -6.73
C PHE A 239 -5.24 -1.75 -8.11
N LYS A 240 -4.21 -0.89 -8.25
CA LYS A 240 -3.75 -0.39 -9.56
C LYS A 240 -3.34 -1.54 -10.47
N CYS A 241 -2.50 -2.46 -9.98
CA CYS A 241 -2.06 -3.61 -10.76
C CYS A 241 -3.23 -4.54 -11.14
N PHE A 242 -4.13 -4.85 -10.20
CA PHE A 242 -5.30 -5.69 -10.50
C PHE A 242 -6.18 -5.07 -11.59
N LYS A 243 -6.50 -3.76 -11.48
CA LYS A 243 -7.27 -3.03 -12.50
C LYS A 243 -6.55 -3.04 -13.85
N GLY A 244 -5.24 -2.75 -13.86
CA GLY A 244 -4.41 -2.78 -15.06
C GLY A 244 -4.42 -4.15 -15.75
N TRP A 245 -4.27 -5.23 -14.98
CA TRP A 245 -4.37 -6.61 -15.49
C TRP A 245 -5.73 -6.91 -16.10
N ARG A 246 -6.82 -6.63 -15.38
CA ARG A 246 -8.19 -6.92 -15.82
C ARG A 246 -8.60 -6.13 -17.06
N GLN A 247 -8.17 -4.88 -17.16
CA GLN A 247 -8.65 -3.93 -18.19
C GLN A 247 -7.74 -3.81 -19.40
N GLN A 248 -6.42 -3.92 -19.21
CA GLN A 248 -5.43 -3.53 -20.21
C GLN A 248 -4.50 -4.67 -20.65
N ALA A 249 -4.43 -5.79 -19.91
CA ALA A 249 -3.56 -6.90 -20.28
C ALA A 249 -3.83 -7.38 -21.70
N ARG A 250 -2.79 -7.78 -22.42
CA ARG A 250 -2.86 -8.38 -23.77
C ARG A 250 -3.54 -9.73 -23.77
N GLY A 251 -3.17 -10.58 -22.81
CA GLY A 251 -3.69 -11.93 -22.68
C GLY A 251 -5.15 -11.94 -22.23
N ARG A 252 -6.00 -12.68 -22.95
CA ARG A 252 -7.39 -12.89 -22.55
C ARG A 252 -7.47 -13.57 -21.18
N GLU A 253 -6.62 -14.56 -20.95
CA GLU A 253 -6.53 -15.26 -19.66
C GLU A 253 -6.11 -14.30 -18.54
N ALA A 254 -5.12 -13.42 -18.76
CA ALA A 254 -4.77 -12.40 -17.79
C ALA A 254 -5.96 -11.49 -17.44
N ARG A 255 -6.73 -11.05 -18.44
CA ARG A 255 -7.92 -10.22 -18.20
C ARG A 255 -9.03 -10.97 -17.48
N GLU A 256 -9.32 -12.22 -17.86
CA GLU A 256 -10.50 -12.95 -17.37
C GLU A 256 -10.24 -13.73 -16.07
N GLN A 257 -9.02 -14.20 -15.84
CA GLN A 257 -8.69 -15.13 -14.76
C GLN A 257 -7.86 -14.53 -13.63
N SER A 258 -7.45 -13.27 -13.72
CA SER A 258 -6.78 -12.59 -12.61
C SER A 258 -7.74 -12.35 -11.46
N ARG A 259 -7.21 -12.48 -10.24
CA ARG A 259 -7.98 -12.46 -8.98
C ARG A 259 -7.40 -11.46 -8.00
N LEU A 260 -8.22 -11.04 -7.05
CA LEU A 260 -7.84 -10.18 -5.93
C LEU A 260 -8.37 -10.76 -4.62
N MET A 261 -7.54 -10.81 -3.60
CA MET A 261 -7.92 -11.10 -2.21
C MET A 261 -7.48 -9.95 -1.31
N VAL A 262 -8.41 -9.41 -0.52
CA VAL A 262 -8.11 -8.34 0.45
C VAL A 262 -8.65 -8.73 1.82
N GLY A 263 -7.76 -8.99 2.75
CA GLY A 263 -8.10 -9.28 4.15
C GLY A 263 -7.94 -8.06 5.07
N PRO A 264 -8.30 -8.18 6.35
CA PRO A 264 -8.16 -7.10 7.32
C PRO A 264 -6.74 -7.11 7.91
N TRP A 265 -5.72 -7.08 7.06
CA TRP A 265 -4.33 -7.28 7.46
C TRP A 265 -3.49 -6.01 7.34
N THR A 266 -2.42 -5.97 8.13
CA THR A 266 -1.29 -5.06 7.97
C THR A 266 -0.23 -5.68 7.05
N HIS A 267 0.81 -4.92 6.69
CA HIS A 267 1.93 -5.42 5.88
C HIS A 267 2.62 -6.67 6.46
N THR A 268 2.75 -6.75 7.78
CA THR A 268 3.49 -7.84 8.46
C THR A 268 2.61 -9.05 8.80
N LEU A 269 1.28 -8.89 8.80
CA LEU A 269 0.30 -9.90 9.23
C LEU A 269 -0.58 -10.43 8.10
N ILE A 270 -0.19 -10.29 6.84
CA ILE A 270 -0.97 -10.80 5.70
C ILE A 270 -1.26 -12.29 5.86
N GLY A 271 -2.55 -12.63 5.94
CA GLY A 271 -3.07 -13.99 6.11
C GLY A 271 -3.24 -14.45 7.57
N SER A 272 -2.81 -13.65 8.55
CA SER A 272 -2.95 -13.99 9.97
C SER A 272 -4.30 -13.56 10.55
N ASP A 273 -4.73 -14.23 11.62
CA ASP A 273 -5.79 -13.81 12.54
C ASP A 273 -5.24 -13.27 13.87
N ASP A 274 -3.92 -13.08 13.99
CA ASP A 274 -3.32 -12.46 15.17
C ASP A 274 -3.92 -11.06 15.40
N PRO A 275 -4.35 -10.72 16.63
CA PRO A 275 -4.91 -9.42 16.92
C PRO A 275 -3.86 -8.31 16.78
N PHE A 276 -4.27 -7.15 16.25
CA PHE A 276 -3.44 -5.97 16.11
C PHE A 276 -4.30 -4.71 16.20
N GLY A 277 -3.67 -3.55 16.41
CA GLY A 277 -4.43 -2.32 16.66
C GLY A 277 -5.33 -2.46 17.88
N ASP A 278 -6.53 -1.88 17.81
CA ASP A 278 -7.52 -1.94 18.89
C ASP A 278 -8.77 -2.77 18.49
N VAL A 279 -8.68 -3.58 17.43
CA VAL A 279 -9.80 -4.39 16.93
C VAL A 279 -9.34 -5.82 16.70
N ASP A 280 -10.16 -6.78 17.14
CA ASP A 280 -10.02 -8.20 16.81
C ASP A 280 -10.96 -8.55 15.65
N PHE A 281 -10.39 -8.94 14.51
CA PHE A 281 -11.15 -9.36 13.33
C PHE A 281 -11.61 -10.83 13.39
N GLY A 282 -11.16 -11.57 14.40
CA GLY A 282 -11.54 -12.95 14.67
C GLY A 282 -10.90 -13.98 13.73
N PRO A 283 -11.12 -15.27 14.00
CA PRO A 283 -10.45 -16.37 13.29
C PRO A 283 -10.81 -16.46 11.80
N ALA A 284 -11.89 -15.80 11.37
CA ALA A 284 -12.26 -15.70 9.96
C ALA A 284 -11.24 -14.90 9.14
N ALA A 285 -10.43 -14.03 9.76
CA ALA A 285 -9.39 -13.28 9.07
C ALA A 285 -8.22 -14.16 8.58
N ARG A 286 -8.06 -15.37 9.15
CA ARG A 286 -6.98 -16.27 8.80
C ARG A 286 -7.15 -16.85 7.40
N VAL A 287 -6.08 -16.79 6.61
CA VAL A 287 -5.96 -17.47 5.33
C VAL A 287 -4.68 -18.28 5.31
N ASP A 288 -4.80 -19.57 5.00
CA ASP A 288 -3.65 -20.41 4.75
C ASP A 288 -3.01 -20.05 3.40
N MET A 289 -2.01 -19.17 3.44
CA MET A 289 -1.38 -18.60 2.25
C MET A 289 -0.80 -19.68 1.33
N PRO A 290 0.05 -20.63 1.77
CA PRO A 290 0.51 -21.70 0.89
C PRO A 290 -0.62 -22.53 0.28
N GLN A 291 -1.69 -22.80 1.02
CA GLN A 291 -2.83 -23.53 0.45
C GLN A 291 -3.54 -22.72 -0.64
N ALA A 292 -3.71 -21.41 -0.46
CA ALA A 292 -4.28 -20.53 -1.48
C ALA A 292 -3.44 -20.52 -2.77
N HIS A 293 -2.11 -20.50 -2.64
CA HIS A 293 -1.18 -20.60 -3.78
C HIS A 293 -1.30 -21.95 -4.49
N LEU A 294 -1.33 -23.05 -3.74
CA LEU A 294 -1.44 -24.40 -4.31
C LEU A 294 -2.70 -24.54 -5.15
N ARG A 295 -3.86 -24.09 -4.67
CA ARG A 295 -5.11 -24.10 -5.46
C ARG A 295 -4.97 -23.33 -6.77
N TRP A 296 -4.31 -22.17 -6.74
CA TRP A 296 -4.07 -21.36 -7.93
C TRP A 296 -3.13 -22.05 -8.92
N TYR A 297 -2.01 -22.58 -8.46
CA TYR A 297 -1.01 -23.22 -9.32
C TYR A 297 -1.43 -24.61 -9.81
N ASP A 298 -2.20 -25.38 -9.04
CA ASP A 298 -2.69 -26.69 -9.44
C ASP A 298 -3.56 -26.56 -10.71
N GLN A 299 -4.41 -25.54 -10.75
CA GLN A 299 -5.23 -25.19 -11.92
C GLN A 299 -4.38 -24.81 -13.15
N ARG A 300 -3.37 -23.96 -12.96
CA ARG A 300 -2.67 -23.27 -14.07
C ARG A 300 -1.39 -23.94 -14.54
N LEU A 301 -0.71 -24.68 -13.67
CA LEU A 301 0.56 -25.34 -13.98
C LEU A 301 0.38 -26.86 -14.16
N LYS A 302 -0.55 -27.49 -13.43
CA LYS A 302 -0.77 -28.94 -13.50
C LYS A 302 -2.07 -29.35 -14.22
N GLY A 303 -2.99 -28.41 -14.45
CA GLY A 303 -4.31 -28.71 -15.02
C GLY A 303 -5.24 -29.48 -14.07
N ILE A 304 -4.98 -29.42 -12.76
CA ILE A 304 -5.85 -30.02 -11.73
C ILE A 304 -6.96 -29.02 -11.41
N ASP A 305 -8.23 -29.42 -11.59
CA ASP A 305 -9.37 -28.55 -11.29
C ASP A 305 -9.48 -28.28 -9.77
N SER A 306 -9.02 -27.09 -9.35
CA SER A 306 -9.09 -26.64 -7.95
C SER A 306 -10.39 -25.90 -7.63
N GLY A 307 -11.24 -25.71 -8.64
CA GLY A 307 -12.47 -24.91 -8.58
C GLY A 307 -12.27 -23.40 -8.49
N ILE A 308 -11.04 -22.92 -8.42
CA ILE A 308 -10.76 -21.49 -8.25
C ILE A 308 -11.35 -20.67 -9.40
N ASP A 309 -11.42 -21.22 -10.62
CA ASP A 309 -11.98 -20.55 -11.79
C ASP A 309 -13.50 -20.31 -11.73
N ARG A 310 -14.20 -20.99 -10.81
CA ARG A 310 -15.63 -20.83 -10.56
C ARG A 310 -15.94 -19.86 -9.41
N GLU A 311 -14.92 -19.43 -8.68
CA GLU A 311 -15.07 -18.46 -7.59
C GLU A 311 -15.08 -17.04 -8.14
N ALA A 312 -15.77 -16.15 -7.43
CA ALA A 312 -15.77 -14.73 -7.76
C ALA A 312 -14.31 -14.19 -7.78
N PRO A 313 -13.94 -13.37 -8.78
CA PRO A 313 -12.58 -12.91 -9.01
C PRO A 313 -12.05 -11.99 -7.90
N VAL A 314 -12.95 -11.35 -7.12
CA VAL A 314 -12.58 -10.48 -6.01
C VAL A 314 -13.09 -11.09 -4.71
N GLN A 315 -12.21 -11.31 -3.76
CA GLN A 315 -12.52 -11.79 -2.41
C GLN A 315 -12.18 -10.71 -1.40
N LEU A 316 -13.17 -10.19 -0.69
CA LEU A 316 -13.02 -9.09 0.26
C LEU A 316 -13.40 -9.55 1.66
N PHE A 317 -12.60 -9.22 2.66
CA PHE A 317 -13.04 -9.26 4.04
C PHE A 317 -13.80 -7.96 4.37
N VAL A 318 -15.09 -8.05 4.65
CA VAL A 318 -15.91 -6.90 5.04
C VAL A 318 -15.74 -6.69 6.54
N MET A 319 -14.98 -5.66 6.93
CA MET A 319 -14.79 -5.29 8.34
C MET A 319 -16.12 -4.82 8.98
N GLY A 320 -16.21 -4.83 10.31
CA GLY A 320 -17.44 -4.50 11.04
C GLY A 320 -18.48 -5.62 11.04
N GLU A 321 -18.60 -6.37 9.93
CA GLU A 321 -19.32 -7.65 9.86
C GLU A 321 -18.39 -8.86 10.10
N ASN A 322 -17.11 -8.72 9.74
CA ASN A 322 -16.04 -9.71 9.84
C ASN A 322 -16.31 -10.99 9.03
N VAL A 323 -16.69 -10.82 7.77
CA VAL A 323 -17.00 -11.92 6.85
C VAL A 323 -16.27 -11.78 5.51
N TRP A 324 -15.87 -12.90 4.93
CA TRP A 324 -15.40 -12.95 3.53
C TRP A 324 -16.58 -12.91 2.57
N ARG A 325 -16.49 -12.08 1.54
CA ARG A 325 -17.49 -11.96 0.48
C ARG A 325 -16.83 -11.95 -0.89
N GLY A 326 -17.38 -12.74 -1.80
CA GLY A 326 -16.99 -12.75 -3.21
C GLY A 326 -17.72 -11.69 -4.02
N GLU A 327 -17.02 -11.04 -4.94
CA GLU A 327 -17.52 -9.98 -5.83
C GLU A 327 -17.02 -10.19 -7.27
N GLU A 328 -17.86 -9.87 -8.24
CA GLU A 328 -17.56 -10.06 -9.67
C GLU A 328 -16.70 -8.94 -10.27
N THR A 329 -16.78 -7.73 -9.68
CA THR A 329 -16.11 -6.54 -10.19
C THR A 329 -15.45 -5.73 -9.07
N TRP A 330 -14.43 -4.96 -9.45
CA TRP A 330 -13.91 -3.87 -8.64
C TRP A 330 -13.78 -2.59 -9.48
N PRO A 331 -14.34 -1.44 -9.03
CA PRO A 331 -15.27 -1.29 -7.91
C PRO A 331 -16.54 -2.15 -8.08
N LEU A 332 -17.30 -2.33 -7.01
CA LEU A 332 -18.54 -3.12 -7.05
C LEU A 332 -19.56 -2.41 -7.96
N GLU A 333 -20.19 -3.13 -8.89
CA GLU A 333 -21.17 -2.56 -9.83
C GLU A 333 -22.33 -1.83 -9.13
N ARG A 334 -22.74 -2.34 -7.97
CA ARG A 334 -23.83 -1.76 -7.18
C ARG A 334 -23.45 -0.56 -6.31
N THR A 335 -22.21 -0.05 -6.43
CA THR A 335 -21.73 1.06 -5.61
C THR A 335 -22.55 2.33 -5.85
N GLN A 336 -23.02 2.95 -4.77
CA GLN A 336 -23.62 4.28 -4.77
C GLN A 336 -22.68 5.28 -4.13
N TYR A 337 -21.93 6.00 -4.96
CA TYR A 337 -21.07 7.10 -4.51
C TYR A 337 -21.92 8.21 -3.88
N THR A 338 -21.91 8.25 -2.55
CA THR A 338 -22.80 9.10 -1.75
C THR A 338 -21.98 10.23 -1.12
N ARG A 339 -22.44 11.47 -1.30
CA ARG A 339 -21.81 12.65 -0.72
C ARG A 339 -22.29 12.86 0.71
N PHE A 340 -21.34 13.08 1.61
CA PHE A 340 -21.54 13.59 2.96
C PHE A 340 -20.81 14.94 3.05
N PHE A 341 -21.59 16.02 3.07
CA PHE A 341 -21.09 17.38 3.19
C PHE A 341 -20.65 17.67 4.61
N LEU A 342 -19.59 18.47 4.73
CA LEU A 342 -19.10 19.00 5.99
C LEU A 342 -20.02 20.15 6.41
N HIS A 343 -20.26 20.26 7.72
CA HIS A 343 -21.00 21.37 8.31
C HIS A 343 -20.38 21.78 9.64
N SER A 344 -20.44 23.07 9.98
CA SER A 344 -19.91 23.61 11.23
C SER A 344 -20.41 25.04 11.49
N GLY A 345 -20.44 25.46 12.75
CA GLY A 345 -20.58 26.86 13.16
C GLY A 345 -19.24 27.62 13.14
N GLY A 346 -18.21 27.05 12.50
CA GLY A 346 -16.83 27.54 12.48
C GLY A 346 -16.03 27.08 13.70
N GLN A 347 -16.44 25.98 14.35
CA GLN A 347 -15.85 25.43 15.56
C GLN A 347 -15.72 23.89 15.48
N ALA A 348 -15.39 23.34 14.30
CA ALA A 348 -15.18 21.89 14.14
C ALA A 348 -13.87 21.37 14.77
N ASN A 349 -13.07 22.24 15.39
CA ASN A 349 -11.80 21.88 16.03
C ASN A 349 -12.02 20.88 17.17
N SER A 350 -11.25 19.78 17.14
CA SER A 350 -11.30 18.66 18.08
C SER A 350 -12.63 17.87 18.10
N MET A 351 -12.63 16.73 18.79
CA MET A 351 -13.83 15.94 19.08
C MET A 351 -14.87 16.67 19.95
N HIS A 352 -14.52 17.84 20.50
CA HIS A 352 -15.41 18.70 21.28
C HIS A 352 -16.07 19.80 20.43
N GLY A 353 -15.69 19.91 19.16
CA GLY A 353 -16.24 20.87 18.21
C GLY A 353 -17.68 20.55 17.76
N ASP A 354 -18.22 21.40 16.90
CA ASP A 354 -19.58 21.31 16.36
C ASP A 354 -19.67 20.75 14.93
N GLY A 355 -18.57 20.16 14.44
CA GLY A 355 -18.47 19.60 13.09
C GLY A 355 -19.42 18.42 12.86
N ARG A 356 -20.21 18.51 11.80
CA ARG A 356 -21.19 17.48 11.40
C ARG A 356 -20.96 17.00 9.97
N LEU A 357 -21.33 15.75 9.70
CA LEU A 357 -21.45 15.21 8.35
C LEU A 357 -22.92 14.94 8.05
N SER A 358 -23.39 15.38 6.88
CA SER A 358 -24.76 15.11 6.45
C SER A 358 -24.88 14.99 4.94
N ARG A 359 -26.00 14.46 4.44
CA ARG A 359 -26.28 14.41 2.98
C ARG A 359 -26.87 15.72 2.44
N GLN A 360 -27.22 16.65 3.32
CA GLN A 360 -27.76 17.95 2.94
C GLN A 360 -26.60 18.86 2.50
N GLU A 361 -26.77 19.59 1.40
CA GLU A 361 -25.79 20.60 1.00
C GLU A 361 -25.73 21.74 2.02
N PRO A 362 -24.54 22.33 2.27
CA PRO A 362 -24.40 23.41 3.22
C PRO A 362 -25.03 24.72 2.71
N GLU A 363 -25.40 25.59 3.64
CA GLU A 363 -25.88 26.94 3.36
C GLU A 363 -24.74 27.97 3.46
N ASP A 364 -24.97 29.11 4.12
CA ASP A 364 -23.94 30.13 4.31
C ASP A 364 -23.25 29.95 5.67
N GLU A 365 -22.55 28.83 5.79
CA GLU A 365 -21.83 28.43 7.01
C GLU A 365 -20.43 29.08 7.04
N PRO A 366 -19.94 29.54 8.21
CA PRO A 366 -18.59 30.07 8.35
C PRO A 366 -17.55 28.95 8.18
N CYS A 367 -16.35 29.27 7.67
CA CYS A 367 -15.27 28.30 7.57
C CYS A 367 -14.70 27.91 8.94
N ASP A 368 -14.20 26.69 9.06
CA ASP A 368 -13.34 26.27 10.17
C ASP A 368 -11.90 26.72 9.93
N SER A 369 -11.15 26.98 10.99
CA SER A 369 -9.76 27.45 10.91
C SER A 369 -8.87 26.80 11.97
N TYR A 370 -7.61 26.56 11.62
CA TYR A 370 -6.59 26.08 12.57
C TYR A 370 -5.18 26.52 12.15
N ALA A 371 -4.25 26.54 13.11
CA ALA A 371 -2.84 26.76 12.84
C ALA A 371 -2.13 25.41 12.68
N TYR A 372 -1.41 25.22 11.57
CA TYR A 372 -0.51 24.09 11.39
C TYR A 372 0.93 24.54 11.69
N ASP A 373 1.50 23.99 12.75
CA ASP A 373 2.90 24.16 13.13
C ASP A 373 3.69 22.88 12.76
N PRO A 374 4.64 22.95 11.80
CA PRO A 374 5.47 21.80 11.46
C PRO A 374 6.29 21.25 12.64
N ASP A 375 6.54 22.02 13.70
CA ASP A 375 7.27 21.52 14.88
C ASP A 375 6.40 20.72 15.85
N ASP A 376 5.08 20.92 15.80
CA ASP A 376 4.07 20.13 16.52
C ASP A 376 3.08 19.47 15.54
N PRO A 377 3.54 18.53 14.69
CA PRO A 377 2.66 17.87 13.73
C PRO A 377 1.72 16.88 14.44
N VAL A 378 0.53 16.69 13.87
CA VAL A 378 -0.42 15.64 14.29
C VAL A 378 0.27 14.27 14.21
N PRO A 379 0.30 13.51 15.31
CA PRO A 379 0.96 12.22 15.32
C PRO A 379 0.17 11.18 14.52
N THR A 380 0.87 10.33 13.79
CA THR A 380 0.32 9.12 13.20
C THR A 380 -0.26 8.24 14.30
N LEU A 381 -1.48 7.72 14.10
CA LEU A 381 -2.13 6.78 15.00
C LEU A 381 -3.02 5.81 14.20
N GLY A 382 -2.50 4.62 13.91
CA GLY A 382 -3.13 3.64 13.03
C GLY A 382 -2.75 3.84 11.57
N GLY A 383 -3.67 3.56 10.65
CA GLY A 383 -3.41 3.77 9.22
C GLY A 383 -2.76 2.59 8.53
N GLN A 384 -2.30 2.83 7.31
CA GLN A 384 -1.57 1.86 6.51
C GLN A 384 -0.07 2.10 6.61
N SER A 385 0.50 1.99 7.81
CA SER A 385 1.94 1.99 8.02
C SER A 385 2.51 0.57 7.92
N MET A 386 3.79 0.46 7.54
CA MET A 386 4.47 -0.82 7.36
C MET A 386 4.64 -1.61 8.68
N PHE A 387 4.72 -0.95 9.84
CA PHE A 387 4.97 -1.62 11.12
C PHE A 387 3.77 -1.74 12.02
N ILE A 388 3.71 -2.85 12.75
CA ILE A 388 2.56 -3.23 13.57
C ILE A 388 2.27 -2.28 14.75
N ASP A 389 3.30 -1.71 15.38
CA ASP A 389 3.17 -1.04 16.67
C ASP A 389 2.15 0.11 16.65
N ASN A 390 2.10 0.85 15.53
CA ASN A 390 1.26 2.02 15.35
C ASN A 390 0.46 2.03 14.03
N THR A 391 0.26 0.87 13.41
CA THR A 391 -0.55 0.70 12.19
C THR A 391 -1.91 0.05 12.52
N GLY A 392 -2.85 0.09 11.59
CA GLY A 392 -4.11 -0.63 11.72
C GLY A 392 -5.26 0.15 12.35
N PRO A 393 -6.30 -0.54 12.84
CA PRO A 393 -7.51 0.05 13.41
C PRO A 393 -7.24 0.55 14.84
N LYS A 394 -6.60 1.70 14.98
CA LYS A 394 -6.33 2.34 16.27
C LYS A 394 -7.47 3.27 16.69
N ASP A 395 -7.69 3.38 17.99
CA ASP A 395 -8.61 4.34 18.60
C ASP A 395 -8.01 5.75 18.55
N ARG A 396 -8.65 6.65 17.80
CA ARG A 396 -8.12 7.96 17.43
C ARG A 396 -8.45 9.09 18.40
N ARG A 397 -9.26 8.84 19.43
CA ARG A 397 -9.59 9.84 20.47
C ARG A 397 -8.39 10.63 21.05
N PRO A 398 -7.17 10.06 21.21
CA PRO A 398 -6.02 10.85 21.63
C PRO A 398 -5.62 11.96 20.65
N VAL A 399 -5.75 11.72 19.34
CA VAL A 399 -5.45 12.69 18.28
C VAL A 399 -6.56 13.70 18.10
N GLU A 400 -7.82 13.25 18.23
CA GLU A 400 -9.01 14.11 18.07
C GLU A 400 -9.12 15.20 19.16
N GLN A 401 -8.26 15.22 20.19
CA GLN A 401 -8.25 16.28 21.21
C GLN A 401 -7.56 17.56 20.75
N ARG A 402 -6.81 17.52 19.63
CA ARG A 402 -6.02 18.66 19.17
C ARG A 402 -6.88 19.68 18.43
N ASP A 403 -6.53 20.95 18.57
CA ASP A 403 -7.21 22.06 17.88
C ASP A 403 -6.91 22.09 16.38
N ASP A 404 -5.80 21.49 15.93
CA ASP A 404 -5.44 21.36 14.51
C ASP A 404 -6.00 20.09 13.85
N VAL A 405 -6.91 19.38 14.53
CA VAL A 405 -7.67 18.25 13.99
C VAL A 405 -9.14 18.64 13.98
N LEU A 406 -9.68 18.93 12.80
CA LEU A 406 -11.11 19.20 12.62
C LEU A 406 -11.88 17.88 12.56
N VAL A 407 -12.96 17.76 13.30
CA VAL A 407 -13.75 16.52 13.43
C VAL A 407 -15.18 16.76 12.95
N TYR A 408 -15.61 16.04 11.91
CA TYR A 408 -16.97 16.08 11.38
C TYR A 408 -17.63 14.71 11.55
N THR A 409 -18.76 14.65 12.27
CA THR A 409 -19.41 13.37 12.59
C THR A 409 -20.87 13.35 12.15
N THR A 410 -21.32 12.23 11.60
CA THR A 410 -22.75 11.99 11.34
C THR A 410 -23.54 11.86 12.63
N GLU A 411 -24.87 12.00 12.58
CA GLU A 411 -25.71 11.43 13.64
C GLU A 411 -25.55 9.90 13.69
N PRO A 412 -25.77 9.26 14.86
CA PRO A 412 -25.79 7.81 14.95
C PRO A 412 -26.68 7.20 13.87
N LEU A 413 -26.11 6.28 13.10
CA LEU A 413 -26.76 5.69 11.94
C LEU A 413 -28.03 4.94 12.37
N ALA A 414 -29.15 5.23 11.72
CA ALA A 414 -30.42 4.56 12.01
C ALA A 414 -30.46 3.09 11.53
N ALA A 415 -29.59 2.73 10.59
CA ALA A 415 -29.45 1.39 10.03
C ALA A 415 -27.99 1.17 9.62
N ASP A 416 -27.61 -0.09 9.39
CA ASP A 416 -26.28 -0.42 8.91
C ASP A 416 -25.98 0.28 7.58
N VAL A 417 -24.76 0.81 7.44
CA VAL A 417 -24.25 1.40 6.21
C VAL A 417 -22.94 0.73 5.86
N GLU A 418 -22.91 0.04 4.73
CA GLU A 418 -21.70 -0.57 4.21
C GLU A 418 -20.98 0.41 3.28
N VAL A 419 -19.67 0.57 3.51
CA VAL A 419 -18.76 1.36 2.67
C VAL A 419 -17.68 0.41 2.16
N THR A 420 -17.72 0.10 0.87
CA THR A 420 -16.75 -0.79 0.22
C THR A 420 -16.34 -0.23 -1.14
N GLY A 421 -15.09 0.22 -1.26
CA GLY A 421 -14.59 0.88 -2.46
C GLY A 421 -13.54 1.94 -2.15
N PRO A 422 -13.13 2.73 -3.17
CA PRO A 422 -12.28 3.90 -2.98
C PRO A 422 -13.05 5.04 -2.29
N VAL A 423 -12.43 5.68 -1.30
CA VAL A 423 -12.95 6.82 -0.53
C VAL A 423 -12.21 8.09 -0.94
N GLU A 424 -12.94 9.18 -1.11
CA GLU A 424 -12.38 10.47 -1.53
C GLU A 424 -12.97 11.63 -0.74
N LEU A 425 -12.19 12.67 -0.48
CA LEU A 425 -12.64 13.95 0.04
C LEU A 425 -12.42 15.03 -1.03
N MET A 426 -13.48 15.77 -1.37
CA MET A 426 -13.38 17.02 -2.11
C MET A 426 -13.34 18.16 -1.10
N LEU A 427 -12.18 18.76 -0.91
CA LEU A 427 -11.93 19.78 0.10
C LEU A 427 -11.73 21.15 -0.54
N HIS A 428 -12.59 22.11 -0.20
CA HIS A 428 -12.36 23.52 -0.48
C HIS A 428 -11.57 24.13 0.68
N ALA A 429 -10.33 24.53 0.42
CA ALA A 429 -9.46 25.06 1.46
C ALA A 429 -8.56 26.19 0.95
N ALA A 430 -8.11 27.01 1.89
CA ALA A 430 -7.09 28.04 1.68
C ALA A 430 -6.02 27.92 2.78
N SER A 431 -4.80 28.35 2.47
CA SER A 431 -3.69 28.44 3.40
C SER A 431 -3.08 29.83 3.36
N SER A 432 -2.54 30.32 4.48
CA SER A 432 -1.70 31.52 4.49
C SER A 432 -0.30 31.29 3.89
N ALA A 433 0.08 30.03 3.65
CA ALA A 433 1.37 29.64 3.08
C ALA A 433 1.30 29.42 1.56
N VAL A 434 2.46 29.42 0.91
CA VAL A 434 2.61 29.13 -0.54
C VAL A 434 2.57 27.64 -0.86
N GLU A 435 2.74 26.80 0.16
CA GLU A 435 2.60 25.35 0.12
C GLU A 435 2.19 24.86 1.50
N THR A 436 1.40 23.79 1.57
CA THR A 436 1.10 23.07 2.81
C THR A 436 0.58 21.67 2.46
N ASP A 437 0.20 20.89 3.46
CA ASP A 437 -0.51 19.62 3.28
C ASP A 437 -1.94 19.70 3.84
N PHE A 438 -2.83 18.88 3.31
CA PHE A 438 -4.14 18.59 3.90
C PHE A 438 -4.32 17.07 4.02
N THR A 439 -4.76 16.61 5.19
CA THR A 439 -5.00 15.21 5.50
C THR A 439 -6.48 14.94 5.73
N ALA A 440 -6.90 13.70 5.46
CA ALA A 440 -8.27 13.24 5.69
C ALA A 440 -8.21 11.82 6.27
N THR A 441 -8.94 11.56 7.36
CA THR A 441 -9.05 10.21 7.96
C THR A 441 -10.51 9.81 8.12
N LEU A 442 -10.88 8.64 7.62
CA LEU A 442 -12.19 8.03 7.82
C LEU A 442 -12.18 7.16 9.08
N VAL A 443 -13.17 7.36 9.94
CA VAL A 443 -13.25 6.75 11.27
C VAL A 443 -14.64 6.17 11.52
N ASP A 444 -14.68 4.97 12.12
CA ASP A 444 -15.88 4.32 12.64
C ASP A 444 -16.02 4.58 14.15
N VAL A 445 -17.01 5.38 14.53
CA VAL A 445 -17.27 5.72 15.93
C VAL A 445 -18.31 4.76 16.49
N HIS A 446 -17.89 3.90 17.40
CA HIS A 446 -18.75 2.94 18.08
C HIS A 446 -19.66 3.62 19.11
N PRO A 447 -20.80 2.99 19.46
CA PRO A 447 -21.52 3.30 20.69
C PRO A 447 -20.57 3.30 21.89
N GLY A 448 -20.57 4.38 22.68
CA GLY A 448 -19.61 4.57 23.78
C GLY A 448 -18.36 5.37 23.40
N GLY A 449 -18.22 5.78 22.14
CA GLY A 449 -17.28 6.81 21.70
C GLY A 449 -15.91 6.30 21.25
N LYS A 450 -15.65 4.99 21.22
CA LYS A 450 -14.41 4.44 20.65
C LYS A 450 -14.36 4.79 19.16
N ALA A 451 -13.27 5.40 18.69
CA ALA A 451 -13.18 5.99 17.35
C ALA A 451 -12.12 5.26 16.52
N ILE A 452 -12.52 4.26 15.73
CA ILE A 452 -11.59 3.36 15.04
C ILE A 452 -11.19 3.89 13.67
N HIS A 453 -9.88 4.06 13.45
CA HIS A 453 -9.32 4.36 12.14
C HIS A 453 -9.70 3.30 11.09
N LEU A 454 -10.15 3.72 9.90
CA LEU A 454 -10.38 2.83 8.75
C LEU A 454 -9.38 3.06 7.61
N CYS A 455 -9.39 4.24 6.99
CA CYS A 455 -8.47 4.61 5.91
C CYS A 455 -8.17 6.12 5.97
N GLU A 456 -7.08 6.53 5.34
CA GLU A 456 -6.63 7.92 5.38
C GLU A 456 -5.97 8.32 4.07
N GLY A 457 -5.89 9.63 3.83
CA GLY A 457 -5.27 10.22 2.66
C GLY A 457 -4.63 11.56 2.97
N ILE A 458 -3.73 11.98 2.08
CA ILE A 458 -3.01 13.25 2.17
C ILE A 458 -2.83 13.83 0.77
N VAL A 459 -2.84 15.16 0.68
CA VAL A 459 -2.46 15.92 -0.49
C VAL A 459 -1.48 17.02 -0.07
N ARG A 460 -0.44 17.23 -0.87
CA ARG A 460 0.45 18.39 -0.77
C ARG A 460 0.03 19.37 -1.83
N THR A 461 -0.21 20.62 -1.44
CA THR A 461 -0.93 21.58 -2.29
C THR A 461 -0.22 21.88 -3.60
N CYS A 462 1.11 21.72 -3.67
CA CYS A 462 1.86 21.90 -4.89
C CYS A 462 1.62 20.79 -5.94
N PHE A 463 1.27 19.58 -5.48
CA PHE A 463 1.00 18.40 -6.30
C PHE A 463 -0.47 18.26 -6.69
N ARG A 464 -1.34 19.23 -6.34
CA ARG A 464 -2.79 19.18 -6.59
C ARG A 464 -3.16 18.89 -8.05
N ASP A 465 -2.36 19.37 -9.00
CA ASP A 465 -2.63 19.27 -10.44
C ASP A 465 -1.67 18.30 -11.16
N SER A 466 -0.47 18.06 -10.63
CA SER A 466 0.56 17.23 -11.27
C SER A 466 1.64 16.77 -10.29
N TYR A 467 1.96 15.47 -10.33
CA TYR A 467 3.12 14.88 -9.62
C TYR A 467 4.45 15.07 -10.37
N GLN A 468 4.42 15.56 -11.61
CA GLN A 468 5.61 15.79 -12.43
C GLN A 468 6.06 17.26 -12.41
N ALA A 469 5.09 18.17 -12.35
CA ALA A 469 5.31 19.60 -12.41
C ALA A 469 4.53 20.29 -11.28
N PRO A 470 5.04 20.24 -10.03
CA PRO A 470 4.41 20.91 -8.91
C PRO A 470 4.35 22.42 -9.13
N SER A 471 3.31 23.07 -8.61
CA SER A 471 3.17 24.52 -8.65
C SER A 471 2.64 25.06 -7.33
N PRO A 472 3.18 26.16 -6.79
CA PRO A 472 2.73 26.71 -5.51
C PRO A 472 1.25 27.12 -5.56
N ILE A 473 0.68 27.38 -4.38
CA ILE A 473 -0.61 28.05 -4.23
C ILE A 473 -0.41 29.53 -3.92
N GLU A 474 -1.38 30.35 -4.28
CA GLU A 474 -1.44 31.74 -3.83
C GLU A 474 -1.98 31.77 -2.39
N PRO A 475 -1.29 32.44 -1.45
CA PRO A 475 -1.78 32.60 -0.09
C PRO A 475 -3.21 33.15 -0.05
N ASP A 476 -4.01 32.60 0.85
CA ASP A 476 -5.38 32.97 1.13
C ASP A 476 -6.40 32.75 0.00
N GLN A 477 -5.97 32.22 -1.15
CA GLN A 477 -6.86 31.81 -2.23
C GLN A 477 -7.48 30.43 -1.94
N VAL A 478 -8.78 30.30 -2.20
CA VAL A 478 -9.49 29.02 -2.07
C VAL A 478 -9.24 28.14 -3.28
N TYR A 479 -8.74 26.93 -3.05
CA TYR A 479 -8.59 25.88 -4.05
C TYR A 479 -9.49 24.69 -3.71
N VAL A 480 -9.68 23.81 -4.70
CA VAL A 480 -10.34 22.51 -4.51
C VAL A 480 -9.28 21.42 -4.56
N TYR A 481 -9.19 20.64 -3.50
CA TYR A 481 -8.28 19.51 -3.39
C TYR A 481 -9.08 18.21 -3.39
N ARG A 482 -8.69 17.27 -4.27
CA ARG A 482 -9.17 15.89 -4.24
C ARG A 482 -8.19 15.06 -3.44
N ILE A 483 -8.61 14.62 -2.25
CA ILE A 483 -7.82 13.78 -1.36
C ILE A 483 -8.32 12.35 -1.51
N GLU A 484 -7.46 11.46 -2.05
CA GLU A 484 -7.76 10.03 -2.14
C GLU A 484 -7.36 9.34 -0.82
N LEU A 485 -8.34 8.78 -0.11
CA LEU A 485 -8.15 8.02 1.14
C LEU A 485 -7.95 6.51 0.87
N TRP A 486 -7.76 6.15 -0.40
CA TRP A 486 -7.64 4.78 -0.91
C TRP A 486 -8.88 3.92 -0.63
N GLU A 487 -8.72 2.60 -0.73
CA GLU A 487 -9.77 1.61 -0.62
C GLU A 487 -10.04 1.19 0.84
N THR A 488 -11.30 0.91 1.17
CA THR A 488 -11.68 0.22 2.40
C THR A 488 -12.90 -0.68 2.17
N SER A 489 -13.23 -1.52 3.16
CA SER A 489 -14.45 -2.32 3.20
C SER A 489 -14.90 -2.47 4.65
N ASN A 490 -15.87 -1.66 5.08
CA ASN A 490 -16.39 -1.66 6.45
C ASN A 490 -17.92 -1.54 6.47
N LEU A 491 -18.55 -2.32 7.35
CA LEU A 491 -19.94 -2.14 7.75
C LEU A 491 -20.03 -1.29 9.01
N PHE A 492 -20.44 -0.04 8.87
CA PHE A 492 -20.83 0.78 10.01
C PHE A 492 -22.19 0.29 10.51
N ARG A 493 -22.25 -0.24 11.74
CA ARG A 493 -23.50 -0.78 12.28
C ARG A 493 -24.46 0.32 12.69
N ALA A 494 -25.75 0.00 12.76
CA ALA A 494 -26.74 0.89 13.38
C ALA A 494 -26.26 1.34 14.78
N GLY A 495 -26.37 2.65 15.04
CA GLY A 495 -25.88 3.30 16.26
C GLY A 495 -24.40 3.72 16.24
N HIS A 496 -23.61 3.27 15.27
CA HIS A 496 -22.28 3.85 15.00
C HIS A 496 -22.42 5.20 14.29
N CYS A 497 -21.35 6.00 14.27
CA CYS A 497 -21.25 7.18 13.41
C CYS A 497 -20.11 7.03 12.41
N ILE A 498 -20.33 7.55 11.21
CA ILE A 498 -19.27 7.87 10.26
C ILE A 498 -18.64 9.20 10.70
N ARG A 499 -17.31 9.22 10.84
CA ARG A 499 -16.54 10.41 11.18
C ARG A 499 -15.43 10.66 10.15
N LEU A 500 -15.23 11.93 9.85
CA LEU A 500 -14.11 12.45 9.07
C LEU A 500 -13.26 13.34 9.97
N GLU A 501 -11.95 13.11 9.96
CA GLU A 501 -10.96 14.04 10.50
C GLU A 501 -10.26 14.78 9.36
N VAL A 502 -10.02 16.07 9.50
CA VAL A 502 -9.23 16.90 8.57
C VAL A 502 -8.13 17.63 9.33
N SER A 503 -6.90 17.59 8.82
CA SER A 503 -5.76 18.32 9.38
C SER A 503 -4.75 18.68 8.27
N SER A 504 -3.53 19.05 8.63
CA SER A 504 -2.41 19.37 7.73
C SER A 504 -1.15 18.56 7.99
N SER A 505 -1.24 17.52 8.84
CA SER A 505 -0.13 16.58 9.03
C SER A 505 -0.61 15.21 9.49
N ASN A 506 0.27 14.22 9.34
CA ASN A 506 0.15 12.87 9.87
C ASN A 506 1.57 12.28 9.93
N PHE A 507 2.25 12.57 11.04
CA PHE A 507 3.69 12.38 11.20
C PHE A 507 4.01 11.30 12.26
N PRO A 508 4.94 10.36 12.03
CA PRO A 508 5.92 10.35 10.95
C PRO A 508 5.57 9.39 9.80
N ARG A 509 4.29 8.97 9.62
CA ARG A 509 3.91 8.21 8.43
C ARG A 509 4.34 8.95 7.17
N PHE A 510 3.98 10.24 7.10
CA PHE A 510 4.40 11.16 6.04
C PHE A 510 5.44 12.15 6.56
N ASP A 511 6.24 12.73 5.65
CA ASP A 511 7.06 13.89 5.99
C ASP A 511 6.16 15.09 6.32
N ARG A 512 6.59 15.90 7.28
CA ARG A 512 5.92 17.17 7.60
C ARG A 512 6.24 18.21 6.53
N ASN A 513 5.22 18.84 5.96
CA ASN A 513 5.41 20.02 5.12
C ASN A 513 5.90 21.18 6.00
N LEU A 514 6.96 21.88 5.57
CA LEU A 514 7.53 23.01 6.33
C LEU A 514 6.85 24.35 6.01
N ASN A 515 5.90 24.32 5.09
CA ASN A 515 5.08 25.41 4.57
C ASN A 515 5.82 26.46 3.73
N THR A 516 7.15 26.35 3.54
CA THR A 516 8.00 27.37 2.89
C THR A 516 7.94 27.35 1.36
N GLY A 517 7.58 26.21 0.75
CA GLY A 517 7.73 25.98 -0.70
C GLY A 517 9.18 25.79 -1.16
N HIS A 518 10.13 25.69 -0.23
CA HIS A 518 11.52 25.33 -0.52
C HIS A 518 11.63 23.84 -0.94
N PRO A 519 12.77 23.42 -1.53
CA PRO A 519 12.95 22.04 -1.98
C PRO A 519 12.73 21.00 -0.88
N HIS A 520 11.80 20.06 -1.12
CA HIS A 520 11.39 19.04 -0.17
C HIS A 520 12.57 18.19 0.33
N GLY A 521 12.67 18.05 1.66
CA GLY A 521 13.71 17.25 2.31
C GLY A 521 15.13 17.85 2.28
N LEU A 522 15.31 19.02 1.68
CA LEU A 522 16.57 19.78 1.69
C LEU A 522 16.50 21.03 2.57
N ASP A 523 15.29 21.46 2.92
CA ASP A 523 15.03 22.61 3.77
C ASP A 523 15.05 22.24 5.26
N ASP A 524 15.37 23.22 6.09
CA ASP A 524 15.32 23.16 7.55
C ASP A 524 14.56 24.36 8.17
N GLU A 525 14.13 25.32 7.34
CA GLU A 525 13.27 26.42 7.77
C GLU A 525 11.81 25.97 7.87
N MET A 526 11.10 26.44 8.89
CA MET A 526 9.69 26.15 9.11
C MET A 526 8.90 27.43 9.28
N GLN A 527 7.66 27.43 8.79
CA GLN A 527 6.70 28.47 9.12
C GLN A 527 5.35 27.88 9.54
N VAL A 528 4.71 28.51 10.51
CA VAL A 528 3.33 28.19 10.88
C VAL A 528 2.38 28.69 9.79
N ALA A 529 1.46 27.85 9.35
CA ALA A 529 0.46 28.20 8.34
C ALA A 529 -0.94 28.21 8.94
N GLN A 530 -1.73 29.26 8.63
CA GLN A 530 -3.14 29.34 8.98
C GLN A 530 -3.95 28.65 7.89
N GLN A 531 -4.71 27.64 8.27
CA GLN A 531 -5.53 26.83 7.39
C GLN A 531 -6.99 27.20 7.55
N ARG A 532 -7.73 27.21 6.44
CA ARG A 532 -9.17 27.52 6.41
C ARG A 532 -9.90 26.50 5.55
N ILE A 533 -10.90 25.84 6.14
CA ILE A 533 -11.72 24.82 5.47
C ILE A 533 -13.11 25.39 5.23
N TYR A 534 -13.52 25.44 3.97
CA TYR A 534 -14.78 26.03 3.55
C TYR A 534 -15.82 24.95 3.30
N HIS A 535 -17.03 25.15 3.81
CA HIS A 535 -18.16 24.24 3.64
C HIS A 535 -19.46 25.05 3.54
N ASN A 536 -19.50 26.02 2.63
CA ASN A 536 -20.69 26.80 2.34
C ASN A 536 -21.24 26.50 0.94
N ARG A 537 -22.34 27.13 0.54
CA ARG A 537 -23.00 26.92 -0.75
C ARG A 537 -22.06 27.06 -1.96
N ALA A 538 -21.10 27.98 -1.90
CA ALA A 538 -20.13 28.20 -2.99
C ALA A 538 -18.94 27.22 -2.92
N HIS A 539 -18.69 26.64 -1.76
CA HIS A 539 -17.55 25.79 -1.45
C HIS A 539 -18.00 24.53 -0.70
N PRO A 540 -18.75 23.63 -1.35
CA PRO A 540 -19.40 22.51 -0.67
C PRO A 540 -18.42 21.36 -0.45
N SER A 541 -17.49 21.49 0.50
CA SER A 541 -16.60 20.39 0.88
C SER A 541 -17.39 19.14 1.27
N HIS A 542 -17.00 17.98 0.73
CA HIS A 542 -17.74 16.74 0.95
C HIS A 542 -16.88 15.48 0.81
N LEU A 543 -17.16 14.53 1.70
CA LEU A 543 -16.67 13.17 1.66
C LEU A 543 -17.53 12.34 0.69
N ILE A 544 -16.89 11.58 -0.19
CA ILE A 544 -17.52 10.67 -1.14
C ILE A 544 -17.31 9.25 -0.65
N LEU A 545 -18.40 8.60 -0.22
CA LEU A 545 -18.38 7.23 0.27
C LEU A 545 -18.97 6.26 -0.76
N PRO A 546 -18.28 5.14 -1.07
CA PRO A 546 -18.79 4.07 -1.91
C PRO A 546 -19.78 3.21 -1.12
N VAL A 547 -21.01 3.71 -0.95
CA VAL A 547 -22.05 3.01 -0.18
C VAL A 547 -22.55 1.80 -0.97
N ILE A 548 -22.61 0.64 -0.34
CA ILE A 548 -23.12 -0.59 -0.94
C ILE A 548 -24.56 -0.82 -0.47
N PRO A 549 -25.56 -0.75 -1.37
CA PRO A 549 -26.92 -1.15 -1.03
C PRO A 549 -26.92 -2.62 -0.62
N ARG A 550 -27.45 -2.90 0.58
CA ARG A 550 -27.74 -4.26 0.99
C ARG A 550 -29.02 -4.73 0.26
N PRO A 551 -29.03 -5.98 -0.26
CA PRO A 551 -30.19 -6.54 -0.95
C PRO A 551 -31.43 -6.67 -0.06
#